data_AF-A0A963J3K4-F1
#
_entry.id   AF-A0A963J3K4-F1
#
_cell.length_a   1.000
_cell.length_b   1.000
_cell.length_c   1.000
_cell.angle_alpha   90.00
_cell.angle_beta   90.00
_cell.angle_gamma   90.00
#
_symmetry.space_group_name_H-M   'P 1'
#
loop_
_entity.id
_entity.type
_entity.pdbx_description
1 polymer ?
#
loop_
_entity_poly.entity_id
_entity_poly.type
_entity_poly.pdbx_seq_one_letter_code
_entity_poly.pdbx_strand_id
1 'polypeptide(L)'
;MSASISRDPLIDILKALACALIVWHHLAFYGPMSDVAWPLFPGLFAWLYNDARMAVQVFLVLGGYLSVAHLAPQGRARFESVQQQLGRRFTRLVVPYAVALVVALLAAAVVRPWLDHSSVPTEPRLSQLLAHALLLQNIVGEESLSAGVWYVAIDFQLFLMATLLFAGVRAVRVLG
;
A
#
# COMPACT_ATOMS: atom_id res chain seq x y z
N MET A 1 -2.47 -32.46 11.57
CA MET A 1 -2.87 -32.29 10.16
C MET A 1 -2.97 -30.80 9.90
N SER A 2 -1.95 -30.22 9.28
CA SER A 2 -1.92 -28.80 8.94
C SER A 2 -2.89 -28.57 7.80
N ALA A 3 -4.01 -27.89 8.04
CA ALA A 3 -4.92 -27.51 6.97
C ALA A 3 -4.13 -26.63 5.99
N SER A 4 -3.95 -27.10 4.75
CA SER A 4 -3.44 -26.26 3.67
C SER A 4 -4.43 -25.12 3.50
N ILE A 5 -4.00 -23.89 3.80
CA ILE A 5 -4.77 -22.69 3.46
C ILE A 5 -4.92 -22.72 1.95
N SER A 6 -6.11 -23.05 1.46
CA SER A 6 -6.39 -23.05 0.03
C SER A 6 -6.28 -21.61 -0.45
N ARG A 7 -5.26 -21.32 -1.26
CA ARG A 7 -5.15 -20.02 -1.93
C ARG A 7 -6.34 -19.90 -2.87
N ASP A 8 -7.01 -18.76 -2.83
CA ASP A 8 -8.07 -18.44 -3.77
C ASP A 8 -7.43 -17.90 -5.06
N PRO A 9 -7.47 -18.65 -6.17
CA PRO A 9 -6.82 -18.24 -7.42
C PRO A 9 -7.38 -16.93 -7.97
N LEU A 10 -8.67 -16.65 -7.74
CA LEU A 10 -9.31 -15.43 -8.23
C LEU A 10 -8.77 -14.21 -7.51
N ILE A 11 -8.58 -14.30 -6.19
CA ILE A 11 -7.98 -13.21 -5.40
C ILE A 11 -6.56 -12.92 -5.87
N ASP A 12 -5.79 -13.96 -6.17
CA ASP A 12 -4.40 -13.82 -6.63
C ASP A 12 -4.33 -13.20 -8.03
N ILE A 13 -5.17 -13.64 -8.98
CA ILE A 13 -5.26 -13.07 -10.33
C ILE A 13 -5.68 -11.60 -10.27
N LEU A 14 -6.70 -11.29 -9.46
CA LEU A 14 -7.21 -9.93 -9.32
C LEU A 14 -6.13 -8.97 -8.78
N LYS A 15 -5.34 -9.42 -7.79
CA LYS A 15 -4.17 -8.67 -7.29
C LYS A 15 -3.10 -8.51 -8.35
N ALA A 16 -2.82 -9.54 -9.15
CA ALA A 16 -1.82 -9.47 -10.21
C ALA A 16 -2.21 -8.45 -11.30
N LEU A 17 -3.47 -8.48 -11.74
CA LEU A 17 -4.00 -7.51 -12.71
C LEU A 17 -3.98 -6.09 -12.14
N ALA A 18 -4.42 -5.90 -10.90
CA ALA A 18 -4.37 -4.60 -10.25
C ALA A 18 -2.94 -4.07 -10.10
N CYS A 19 -1.97 -4.94 -9.76
CA CYS A 19 -0.55 -4.58 -9.71
C CYS A 19 -0.03 -4.10 -11.06
N ALA A 20 -0.30 -4.85 -12.14
CA ALA A 20 0.12 -4.47 -13.50
C ALA A 20 -0.49 -3.12 -13.93
N LEU A 21 -1.78 -2.89 -13.64
CA LEU A 21 -2.44 -1.62 -13.90
C LEU A 21 -1.82 -0.45 -13.13
N ILE A 22 -1.45 -0.65 -11.86
CA ILE A 22 -0.76 0.39 -11.08
C ILE A 22 0.60 0.73 -11.70
N VAL A 23 1.37 -0.28 -12.12
CA VAL A 23 2.67 -0.05 -12.79
C VAL A 23 2.48 0.73 -14.09
N TRP A 24 1.53 0.32 -14.95
CA TRP A 24 1.25 1.05 -16.18
C TRP A 24 0.72 2.46 -15.94
N HIS A 25 -0.10 2.66 -14.91
CA HIS A 25 -0.53 4.00 -14.50
C HIS A 25 0.67 4.89 -14.16
N HIS A 26 1.62 4.39 -13.37
CA HIS A 26 2.82 5.17 -13.03
C HIS A 26 3.70 5.45 -14.25
N LEU A 27 3.83 4.51 -15.18
CA LEU A 27 4.56 4.72 -16.44
C LEU A 27 3.86 5.72 -17.37
N ALA A 28 2.53 5.78 -17.35
CA ALA A 28 1.76 6.76 -18.12
C ALA A 28 1.77 8.14 -17.47
N PHE A 29 1.89 8.21 -16.14
CA PHE A 29 1.87 9.46 -15.38
C PHE A 29 3.26 10.12 -15.25
N TYR A 30 4.33 9.32 -15.10
CA TYR A 30 5.68 9.81 -14.82
C TYR A 30 6.64 9.64 -15.99
N GLY A 31 7.50 10.65 -16.17
CA GLY A 31 8.72 10.59 -16.96
C GLY A 31 8.56 10.94 -18.45
N PRO A 32 9.65 11.27 -19.15
CA PRO A 32 9.61 11.83 -20.50
C PRO A 32 9.12 10.85 -21.58
N MET A 33 9.12 9.55 -21.27
CA MET A 33 8.63 8.51 -22.18
C MET A 33 7.10 8.57 -22.36
N SER A 34 6.36 9.00 -21.34
CA SER A 34 4.90 9.13 -21.45
C SER A 34 4.53 10.22 -22.43
N ASP A 35 5.23 11.35 -22.41
CA ASP A 35 5.01 12.50 -23.31
C ASP A 35 5.20 12.12 -24.79
N VAL A 36 6.17 11.25 -25.09
CA VAL A 36 6.42 10.75 -26.45
C VAL A 36 5.40 9.70 -26.88
N ALA A 37 4.93 8.86 -25.95
CA ALA A 37 3.98 7.80 -26.25
C ALA A 37 2.53 8.31 -26.39
N TRP A 38 2.21 9.42 -25.72
CA TRP A 38 0.86 9.98 -25.68
C TRP A 38 0.26 10.28 -27.07
N PRO A 39 0.99 10.94 -28.01
CA PRO A 39 0.47 11.20 -29.35
C PRO A 39 0.21 9.94 -30.17
N LEU A 40 0.89 8.83 -29.87
CA LEU A 40 0.75 7.56 -30.60
C LEU A 40 -0.49 6.78 -30.18
N PHE A 41 -0.82 6.79 -28.89
CA PHE A 41 -1.95 6.02 -28.32
C PHE A 41 -2.76 6.86 -27.31
N PRO A 42 -3.37 7.98 -27.73
CA PRO A 42 -3.93 8.97 -26.81
C PRO A 42 -5.07 8.42 -25.95
N GLY A 43 -5.94 7.58 -26.51
CA GLY A 43 -7.05 6.99 -25.75
C GLY A 43 -6.58 6.04 -24.64
N LEU A 44 -5.56 5.21 -24.92
CA LEU A 44 -5.00 4.29 -23.93
C LEU A 44 -4.28 5.03 -22.81
N PHE A 45 -3.42 6.00 -23.15
CA PHE A 45 -2.70 6.78 -22.15
C PHE A 45 -3.63 7.66 -21.32
N ALA A 46 -4.69 8.23 -21.91
CA ALA A 46 -5.71 8.94 -21.16
C ALA A 46 -6.43 8.03 -20.15
N TRP A 47 -6.78 6.81 -20.54
CA TRP A 47 -7.39 5.83 -19.63
C TRP A 47 -6.43 5.36 -18.52
N LEU A 48 -5.18 5.04 -18.89
CA LEU A 48 -4.15 4.67 -17.92
C LEU A 48 -3.87 5.79 -16.93
N TYR A 49 -3.87 7.04 -17.38
CA TYR A 49 -3.64 8.21 -16.52
C TYR A 49 -4.81 8.47 -15.57
N ASN A 50 -6.06 8.44 -16.07
CA ASN A 50 -7.22 8.87 -15.28
C ASN A 50 -7.87 7.74 -14.47
N ASP A 51 -7.98 6.55 -15.05
CA ASP A 51 -8.84 5.47 -14.53
C ASP A 51 -8.04 4.36 -13.85
N ALA A 52 -6.87 3.98 -14.39
CA ALA A 52 -6.09 2.87 -13.84
C ALA A 52 -5.61 3.10 -12.39
N ARG A 53 -5.55 4.36 -11.92
CA ARG A 53 -5.32 4.69 -10.50
C ARG A 53 -6.34 4.03 -9.55
N MET A 54 -7.54 3.72 -10.02
CA MET A 54 -8.58 3.05 -9.25
C MET A 54 -8.22 1.61 -8.89
N ALA A 55 -7.22 1.00 -9.55
CA ALA A 55 -6.74 -0.34 -9.24
C ALA A 55 -6.27 -0.49 -7.78
N VAL A 56 -5.83 0.59 -7.14
CA VAL A 56 -5.47 0.59 -5.71
C VAL A 56 -6.65 0.18 -4.81
N GLN A 57 -7.88 0.55 -5.19
CA GLN A 57 -9.10 0.23 -4.42
C GLN A 57 -9.32 -1.27 -4.30
N VAL A 58 -8.94 -2.04 -5.32
CA VAL A 58 -9.02 -3.50 -5.31
C VAL A 58 -8.22 -4.08 -4.14
N PHE A 59 -7.02 -3.55 -3.89
CA PHE A 59 -6.19 -4.00 -2.78
C PHE A 59 -6.79 -3.62 -1.41
N LEU A 60 -7.36 -2.42 -1.28
CA LEU A 60 -8.04 -1.99 -0.05
C LEU A 60 -9.25 -2.88 0.27
N VAL A 61 -10.09 -3.16 -0.73
CA VAL A 61 -11.27 -4.02 -0.57
C VAL A 61 -10.88 -5.44 -0.19
N LEU A 62 -9.94 -6.05 -0.93
CA LEU A 62 -9.45 -7.40 -0.63
C LEU A 62 -8.73 -7.45 0.71
N GLY A 63 -7.96 -6.42 1.04
CA GLY A 63 -7.28 -6.25 2.32
C GLY A 63 -8.29 -6.24 3.47
N GLY A 64 -9.34 -5.44 3.36
CA GLY A 64 -10.44 -5.39 4.34
C GLY A 64 -11.18 -6.71 4.47
N TYR A 65 -11.60 -7.30 3.35
CA TYR A 65 -12.29 -8.60 3.30
C TYR A 65 -11.48 -9.69 4.01
N LEU A 66 -10.19 -9.84 3.64
CA LEU A 66 -9.32 -10.83 4.27
C LEU A 66 -9.03 -10.49 5.73
N SER A 67 -8.91 -9.21 6.09
CA SER A 67 -8.69 -8.80 7.48
C SER A 67 -9.87 -9.19 8.38
N VAL A 68 -11.10 -8.95 7.94
CA VAL A 68 -12.31 -9.34 8.69
C VAL A 68 -12.41 -10.87 8.79
N ALA A 69 -12.11 -11.60 7.71
CA ALA A 69 -12.09 -13.07 7.75
C ALA A 69 -11.11 -13.62 8.81
N HIS A 70 -10.00 -12.94 9.06
CA HIS A 70 -9.05 -13.31 10.12
C HIS A 70 -9.46 -12.81 11.52
N LEU A 71 -9.94 -11.56 11.64
CA LEU A 71 -10.26 -10.93 12.92
C LEU A 71 -11.57 -11.45 13.52
N ALA A 72 -12.57 -11.73 12.69
CA ALA A 72 -13.91 -12.10 13.10
C ALA A 72 -14.62 -13.08 12.11
N PRO A 73 -14.08 -14.30 11.91
CA PRO A 73 -14.61 -15.27 10.92
C PRO A 73 -16.08 -15.68 11.09
N GLN A 74 -16.67 -15.43 12.25
CA GLN A 74 -18.09 -15.70 12.56
C GLN A 74 -18.81 -14.48 13.16
N GLY A 75 -18.32 -13.26 12.87
CA GLY A 75 -18.81 -12.03 13.51
C GLY A 75 -18.45 -11.89 15.00
N ARG A 76 -17.56 -12.76 15.50
CA ARG A 76 -16.99 -12.69 16.85
C ARG A 76 -15.49 -12.45 16.77
N ALA A 77 -15.01 -11.42 17.47
CA ALA A 77 -13.59 -11.08 17.54
C ALA A 77 -12.79 -12.25 18.13
N ARG A 78 -11.95 -12.90 17.31
CA ARG A 78 -11.24 -14.13 17.67
C ARG A 78 -9.72 -13.89 17.73
N PHE A 79 -9.32 -12.97 18.60
CA PHE A 79 -7.92 -12.69 18.83
C PHE A 79 -7.58 -12.49 20.30
N GLU A 80 -6.43 -13.02 20.72
CA GLU A 80 -6.02 -12.98 22.13
C GLU A 80 -5.48 -11.61 22.53
N SER A 81 -4.64 -11.00 21.68
CA SER A 81 -4.08 -9.67 21.91
C SER A 81 -4.14 -8.79 20.67
N VAL A 82 -4.50 -7.53 20.88
CA VAL A 82 -4.50 -6.49 19.84
C VAL A 82 -3.07 -6.18 19.41
N GLN A 83 -2.18 -6.02 20.39
CA GLN A 83 -0.79 -5.61 20.20
C GLN A 83 -0.01 -6.60 19.33
N GLN A 84 -0.14 -7.91 19.56
CA GLN A 84 0.59 -8.90 18.77
C GLN A 84 0.10 -8.95 17.31
N GLN A 85 -1.20 -8.73 17.06
CA GLN A 85 -1.72 -8.71 15.68
C GLN A 85 -1.25 -7.47 14.92
N LEU A 86 -1.31 -6.30 15.56
CA LEU A 86 -0.80 -5.07 14.99
C LEU A 86 0.69 -5.19 14.70
N GLY A 87 1.48 -5.71 15.65
CA GLY A 87 2.91 -5.93 15.47
C GLY A 87 3.23 -6.91 14.32
N ARG A 88 2.50 -8.02 14.21
CA ARG A 88 2.66 -8.98 13.11
C ARG A 88 2.33 -8.37 11.75
N ARG A 89 1.26 -7.59 11.64
CA ARG A 89 0.91 -6.93 10.38
C ARG A 89 1.89 -5.80 10.05
N PHE A 90 2.25 -4.99 11.03
CA PHE A 90 3.21 -3.90 10.88
C PHE A 90 4.55 -4.42 10.35
N THR A 91 5.13 -5.44 10.98
CA THR A 91 6.41 -6.02 10.54
C THR A 91 6.31 -6.62 9.14
N ARG A 92 5.25 -7.39 8.85
CA ARG A 92 5.03 -7.96 7.51
C ARG A 92 4.91 -6.89 6.42
N LEU A 93 4.43 -5.70 6.76
CA LEU A 93 4.20 -4.61 5.82
C LEU A 93 5.44 -3.70 5.69
N VAL A 94 6.04 -3.30 6.81
CA VAL A 94 7.15 -2.35 6.87
C VAL A 94 8.46 -2.96 6.36
N VAL A 95 8.72 -4.25 6.58
CA VAL A 95 9.94 -4.90 6.08
C VAL A 95 10.07 -4.84 4.54
N PRO A 96 9.12 -5.36 3.75
CA PRO A 96 9.22 -5.27 2.28
C PRO A 96 9.13 -3.82 1.79
N TYR A 97 8.37 -2.98 2.49
CA TYR A 97 8.28 -1.55 2.19
C TYR A 97 9.64 -0.83 2.34
N ALA A 98 10.36 -1.07 3.44
CA ALA A 98 11.66 -0.47 3.68
C ALA A 98 12.68 -0.90 2.61
N VAL A 99 12.66 -2.18 2.23
CA VAL A 99 13.50 -2.69 1.14
C VAL A 99 13.19 -1.96 -0.18
N ALA A 100 11.91 -1.85 -0.54
CA ALA A 100 11.49 -1.16 -1.76
C ALA A 100 11.89 0.33 -1.74
N LEU A 101 11.76 1.00 -0.59
CA LEU A 101 12.13 2.40 -0.42
C LEU A 101 13.65 2.59 -0.57
N VAL A 102 14.47 1.74 0.05
CA VAL A 102 15.93 1.78 -0.11
C VAL A 102 16.33 1.56 -1.56
N VAL A 103 15.74 0.56 -2.23
CA VAL A 103 16.00 0.30 -3.65
C VAL A 103 15.62 1.50 -4.51
N ALA A 104 14.47 2.13 -4.26
CA ALA A 104 14.02 3.31 -4.99
C ALA A 104 14.96 4.51 -4.78
N LEU A 105 15.40 4.75 -3.54
CA LEU A 105 16.33 5.84 -3.21
C LEU A 105 17.71 5.62 -3.84
N LEU A 106 18.21 4.39 -3.83
CA LEU A 106 19.48 4.04 -4.49
C LEU A 106 19.38 4.21 -6.01
N ALA A 107 18.30 3.73 -6.62
CA ALA A 107 18.06 3.91 -8.05
C ALA A 107 17.98 5.41 -8.41
N ALA A 108 17.26 6.21 -7.62
CA ALA A 108 17.21 7.67 -7.80
C ALA A 108 18.61 8.29 -7.69
N ALA A 109 19.39 7.95 -6.67
CA ALA A 109 20.75 8.46 -6.49
C ALA A 109 21.68 8.15 -7.68
N VAL A 110 21.56 6.96 -8.27
CA VAL A 110 22.33 6.55 -9.46
C VAL A 110 21.90 7.32 -10.71
N VAL A 111 20.60 7.57 -10.87
CA VAL A 111 20.03 8.20 -12.07
C VAL A 111 20.14 9.73 -12.03
N ARG A 112 20.11 10.37 -10.85
CA ARG A 112 20.15 11.82 -10.66
C ARG A 112 21.20 12.57 -11.49
N PRO A 113 22.48 12.13 -11.58
CA PRO A 113 23.49 12.89 -12.32
C PRO A 113 23.25 12.88 -13.85
N TRP A 114 22.38 12.00 -14.35
CA TRP A 114 22.15 11.75 -15.77
C TRP A 114 20.77 12.24 -16.22
N LEU A 115 19.81 12.37 -15.29
CA LEU A 115 18.44 12.76 -15.57
C LEU A 115 18.00 13.85 -14.59
N ASP A 116 18.20 15.10 -14.98
CA ASP A 116 17.69 16.27 -14.25
C ASP A 116 16.21 16.51 -14.61
N HIS A 117 15.35 15.70 -13.99
CA HIS A 117 13.90 15.77 -14.21
C HIS A 117 13.16 15.67 -12.88
N SER A 118 12.05 16.41 -12.75
CA SER A 118 11.25 16.51 -11.53
C SER A 118 10.65 15.17 -11.07
N SER A 119 10.65 14.16 -11.94
CA SER A 119 10.25 12.78 -11.62
C SER A 119 11.26 12.03 -10.73
N VAL A 120 12.51 12.50 -10.61
CA VAL A 120 13.54 11.88 -9.78
C VAL A 120 13.45 12.45 -8.36
N PRO A 121 13.17 11.63 -7.32
CA PRO A 121 13.03 12.13 -5.95
C PRO A 121 14.31 12.82 -5.45
N THR A 122 14.15 13.89 -4.68
CA THR A 122 15.24 14.61 -3.99
C THR A 122 15.73 13.87 -2.74
N GLU A 123 16.78 14.36 -2.09
CA GLU A 123 17.32 13.72 -0.88
C GLU A 123 16.32 13.78 0.28
N PRO A 124 15.99 12.63 0.90
CA PRO A 124 15.02 12.60 1.98
C PRO A 124 15.60 13.19 3.27
N ARG A 125 14.79 13.97 4.00
CA ARG A 125 15.14 14.48 5.33
C ARG A 125 14.97 13.39 6.39
N LEU A 126 15.73 13.47 7.49
CA LEU A 126 15.63 12.48 8.59
C LEU A 126 14.23 12.44 9.23
N SER A 127 13.58 13.61 9.40
CA SER A 127 12.20 13.69 9.89
C SER A 127 11.22 12.99 8.97
N GLN A 128 11.40 13.18 7.66
CA GLN A 128 10.59 12.55 6.62
C GLN A 128 10.78 11.03 6.64
N LEU A 129 12.01 10.53 6.74
CA LEU A 129 12.30 9.09 6.88
C LEU A 129 11.65 8.49 8.13
N LEU A 130 11.70 9.19 9.27
CA LEU A 130 11.04 8.73 10.49
C LEU A 130 9.52 8.71 10.34
N ALA A 131 8.91 9.74 9.76
CA ALA A 131 7.47 9.78 9.49
C ALA A 131 7.04 8.62 8.56
N HIS A 132 7.87 8.30 7.57
CA HIS A 132 7.66 7.18 6.64
C HIS A 132 7.85 5.82 7.30
N ALA A 133 8.81 5.67 8.22
CA ALA A 133 9.03 4.44 8.97
C ALA A 133 7.88 4.15 9.94
N LEU A 134 7.27 5.19 10.51
CA LEU A 134 6.11 5.09 11.39
C LEU A 134 4.77 5.02 10.63
N LEU A 135 4.78 5.14 9.30
CA LEU A 135 3.57 5.20 8.46
C LEU A 135 2.65 6.39 8.83
N LEU A 136 3.25 7.53 9.19
CA LEU A 136 2.58 8.77 9.63
C LEU A 136 2.81 9.95 8.69
N GLN A 137 3.52 9.78 7.58
CA GLN A 137 3.92 10.87 6.68
C GLN A 137 2.77 11.78 6.24
N ASN A 138 1.63 11.21 5.83
CA ASN A 138 0.46 11.99 5.39
C ASN A 138 -0.24 12.72 6.55
N ILE A 139 -0.12 12.21 7.79
CA ILE A 139 -0.72 12.83 8.98
C ILE A 139 0.12 14.04 9.41
N VAL A 140 1.44 13.91 9.29
CA VAL A 140 2.40 14.99 9.64
C VAL A 140 2.54 16.01 8.50
N GLY A 141 1.96 15.73 7.32
CA GLY A 141 2.02 16.62 6.15
C GLY A 141 3.34 16.56 5.39
N GLU A 142 4.11 15.47 5.55
CA GLU A 142 5.34 15.24 4.78
C GLU A 142 5.00 14.68 3.39
N GLU A 143 5.71 15.16 2.36
CA GLU A 143 5.56 14.67 1.00
C GLU A 143 5.95 13.20 0.90
N SER A 144 5.21 12.44 0.09
CA SER A 144 5.44 11.02 -0.06
C SER A 144 6.71 10.76 -0.89
N LEU A 145 7.64 10.00 -0.33
CA LEU A 145 8.91 9.66 -1.00
C LEU A 145 8.75 8.81 -2.26
N SER A 146 7.59 8.15 -2.41
CA SER A 146 7.23 7.44 -3.62
C SER A 146 5.71 7.33 -3.71
N ALA A 147 5.17 7.40 -4.93
CA ALA A 147 3.74 7.43 -5.20
C ALA A 147 2.95 6.23 -4.63
N GLY A 148 3.60 5.08 -4.39
CA GLY A 148 2.98 3.90 -3.78
C GLY A 148 2.98 3.88 -2.24
N VAL A 149 3.70 4.78 -1.58
CA VAL A 149 3.99 4.70 -0.15
C VAL A 149 2.79 5.05 0.72
N TRP A 150 1.93 5.94 0.23
CA TRP A 150 0.69 6.31 0.93
C TRP A 150 -0.22 5.10 1.17
N TYR A 151 -0.27 4.16 0.20
CA TYR A 151 -1.10 2.97 0.27
C TYR A 151 -0.72 2.08 1.47
N VAL A 152 0.58 1.92 1.69
CA VAL A 152 1.13 1.14 2.81
C VAL A 152 0.67 1.72 4.15
N ALA A 153 0.72 3.05 4.28
CA ALA A 153 0.29 3.71 5.50
C ALA A 153 -1.22 3.56 5.73
N ILE A 154 -2.04 3.82 4.71
CA ILE A 154 -3.50 3.75 4.86
C ILE A 154 -3.98 2.31 5.10
N ASP A 155 -3.38 1.30 4.47
CA ASP A 155 -3.74 -0.11 4.72
C ASP A 155 -3.50 -0.50 6.18
N PHE A 156 -2.37 -0.08 6.76
CA PHE A 156 -2.08 -0.32 8.17
C PHE A 156 -3.03 0.44 9.09
N GLN A 157 -3.29 1.72 8.82
CA GLN A 157 -4.18 2.56 9.61
C GLN A 157 -5.63 2.04 9.61
N LEU A 158 -6.14 1.62 8.45
CA LEU A 158 -7.47 1.00 8.34
C LEU A 158 -7.54 -0.33 9.10
N PHE A 159 -6.48 -1.15 9.04
CA PHE A 159 -6.42 -2.37 9.84
C PHE A 159 -6.39 -2.11 11.35
N LEU A 160 -5.62 -1.10 11.77
CA LEU A 160 -5.57 -0.65 13.16
C LEU A 160 -6.96 -0.25 13.64
N MET A 161 -7.65 0.61 12.90
CA MET A 161 -9.01 1.04 13.21
C MET A 161 -9.98 -0.13 13.28
N ALA A 162 -9.95 -1.05 12.31
CA ALA A 162 -10.81 -2.24 12.33
C ALA A 162 -10.54 -3.12 13.56
N THR A 163 -9.27 -3.36 13.89
CA THR A 163 -8.88 -4.18 15.04
C THR A 163 -9.35 -3.55 16.36
N LEU A 164 -9.19 -2.24 16.51
CA LEU A 164 -9.66 -1.49 17.68
C LEU A 164 -11.18 -1.51 17.80
N LEU A 165 -11.90 -1.36 16.68
CA LEU A 165 -13.36 -1.46 16.65
C LEU A 165 -13.84 -2.84 17.15
N PHE A 166 -13.27 -3.92 16.63
CA PHE A 166 -13.62 -5.28 17.08
C PHE A 166 -13.25 -5.53 18.54
N ALA A 167 -12.13 -4.97 19.02
CA ALA A 167 -11.73 -5.06 20.42
C ALA A 167 -12.72 -4.31 21.33
N GLY A 168 -13.14 -3.10 20.92
CA GLY A 168 -14.14 -2.31 21.64
C GLY A 168 -15.49 -3.01 21.72
N VAL A 169 -15.99 -3.54 20.60
CA VAL A 169 -17.24 -4.32 20.56
C VAL A 169 -17.17 -5.54 21.49
N ARG A 170 -16.02 -6.22 21.55
CA ARG A 170 -15.81 -7.34 22.49
C ARG A 170 -15.85 -6.88 23.94
N ALA A 171 -15.18 -5.77 24.27
CA ALA A 171 -15.13 -5.25 25.64
C ALA A 171 -16.53 -4.86 26.16
N VAL A 172 -17.34 -4.19 25.33
CA VAL A 172 -18.72 -3.82 25.69
C VAL A 172 -19.59 -5.05 25.98
N ARG A 173 -19.48 -6.11 25.18
CA ARG A 173 -20.23 -7.37 25.39
C ARG A 173 -19.80 -8.17 26.63
N VAL A 174 -18.61 -7.91 27.16
CA VAL A 174 -18.14 -8.56 28.40
C VAL A 174 -18.62 -7.81 29.65
N LEU A 175 -18.88 -6.50 29.51
CA LEU A 175 -19.27 -5.62 30.60
C LEU A 175 -20.80 -5.49 30.81
N GLY A 176 -21.60 -5.85 29.81
CA GLY A 176 -23.07 -5.86 29.88
C GLY A 176 -23.62 -7.28 29.90
#